data_AF-A0A919SVX8-F1
#
_entry.id   AF-A0A919SVX8-F1
#
_cell.length_a   1.000
_cell.length_b   1.000
_cell.length_c   1.000
_cell.angle_alpha   90.00
_cell.angle_beta   90.00
_cell.angle_gamma   90.00
#
_symmetry.space_group_name_H-M   'P 1'
#
loop_
_entity.id
_entity.type
_entity.pdbx_description
1 polymer ?
#
loop_
_entity_poly.entity_id
_entity_poly.type
_entity_poly.pdbx_seq_one_letter_code
_entity_poly.pdbx_strand_id
1 'polypeptide(L)'
;MLVRELLPLFEDVTTILEVSESGKALQEQLRAPEEAAYRPYVPGEKMDSGTVVVAFLGPNPATHIDAATVAPALQELPLGGRALLLLGWPVADLPYHGVLDELINAGCQVLQVIPLDNAVGHRAHCAVLAARVDRLAPLRPYLADEPVVVDGDAPDLRALLRLTGEKVFSDLLDRPLRRKLAEAEDRVSEQDEHIKQLEKDLAARDATIAKAETRLARARNDIAKLQASTTFRVGTTIVQGARRPGKAIVSVPVGLVRIWRKRGVTGGTTDRPA
;
A
#
# COMPACT_ATOMS: atom_id res chain seq x y z
N MET A 1 12.43 18.37 -3.48
CA MET A 1 13.58 19.16 -4.00
C MET A 1 14.05 18.55 -5.31
N LEU A 2 14.56 19.35 -6.25
CA LEU A 2 15.07 18.85 -7.54
C LEU A 2 16.59 18.65 -7.50
N VAL A 3 17.11 17.72 -8.31
CA VAL A 3 18.57 17.43 -8.37
C VAL A 3 19.40 18.69 -8.67
N ARG A 4 18.88 19.59 -9.51
CA ARG A 4 19.49 20.88 -9.87
C ARG A 4 19.62 21.89 -8.73
N GLU A 5 18.96 21.65 -7.60
CA GLU A 5 19.00 22.52 -6.41
C GLU A 5 20.03 22.04 -5.39
N LEU A 6 20.72 20.91 -5.66
CA LEU A 6 21.69 20.31 -4.74
C LEU A 6 23.06 20.99 -4.78
N LEU A 7 23.57 21.33 -5.97
CA LEU A 7 24.91 21.91 -6.11
C LEU A 7 25.06 23.29 -5.44
N PRO A 8 24.06 24.18 -5.46
CA PRO A 8 24.10 25.42 -4.70
C PRO A 8 24.20 25.26 -3.18
N LEU A 9 24.01 24.05 -2.63
CA LEU A 9 24.22 23.77 -1.20
C LEU A 9 25.70 23.60 -0.83
N PHE A 10 26.58 23.49 -1.83
CA PHE A 10 28.01 23.45 -1.63
C PHE A 10 28.58 24.84 -1.92
N GLU A 11 29.10 25.49 -0.88
CA GLU A 11 29.86 26.74 -1.03
C GLU A 11 31.19 26.45 -1.73
N ASP A 12 31.63 27.33 -2.63
CA ASP A 12 32.95 27.31 -3.28
C ASP A 12 33.30 26.05 -4.10
N VAL A 13 32.35 25.48 -4.84
CA VAL A 13 32.62 24.34 -5.75
C VAL A 13 33.42 24.80 -6.97
N THR A 14 34.67 24.34 -7.07
CA THR A 14 35.54 24.60 -8.23
C THR A 14 35.67 23.38 -9.13
N THR A 15 35.56 22.17 -8.56
CA THR A 15 35.74 20.91 -9.31
C THR A 15 34.71 19.88 -8.89
N ILE A 16 34.12 19.21 -9.87
CA ILE A 16 33.19 18.10 -9.70
C ILE A 16 33.85 16.84 -10.25
N LEU A 17 34.08 15.86 -9.38
CA LEU A 17 34.63 14.55 -9.73
C LEU A 17 33.52 13.52 -9.78
N GLU A 18 33.25 13.00 -10.97
CA GLU A 18 32.26 11.93 -11.15
C GLU A 18 32.92 10.55 -11.02
N VAL A 19 32.42 9.71 -10.12
CA VAL A 19 32.86 8.31 -9.99
C VAL A 19 32.04 7.36 -10.88
N SER A 20 30.80 7.72 -11.19
CA SER A 20 29.95 6.97 -12.12
C SER A 20 30.36 7.16 -13.57
N GLU A 21 30.03 6.18 -14.42
CA GLU A 21 30.17 6.31 -15.87
C GLU A 21 28.98 7.05 -16.52
N SER A 22 28.17 7.77 -15.73
CA SER A 22 26.98 8.46 -16.23
C SER A 22 27.32 9.68 -17.10
N GLY A 23 28.51 10.26 -16.90
CA GLY A 23 29.09 11.29 -17.76
C GLY A 23 28.18 12.50 -17.93
N LYS A 24 27.96 12.90 -19.19
CA LYS A 24 27.13 14.08 -19.54
C LYS A 24 25.70 14.01 -18.99
N ALA A 25 25.14 12.81 -18.82
CA ALA A 25 23.77 12.67 -18.33
C ALA A 25 23.63 13.14 -16.87
N LEU A 26 24.66 12.92 -16.05
CA LEU A 26 24.68 13.37 -14.66
C LEU A 26 25.01 14.86 -14.57
N GLN A 27 25.95 15.33 -15.40
CA GLN A 27 26.29 16.75 -15.52
C GLN A 27 25.05 17.61 -15.86
N GLU A 28 24.23 17.17 -16.82
CA GLU A 28 22.99 17.84 -17.20
C GLU A 28 21.93 17.84 -16.09
N GLN A 29 21.85 16.76 -15.31
CA GLN A 29 20.90 16.64 -14.19
C GLN A 29 21.28 17.56 -13.01
N LEU A 30 22.56 17.70 -12.73
CA LEU A 30 23.07 18.51 -11.62
C LEU A 30 23.06 20.01 -11.92
N ARG A 31 23.02 20.41 -13.20
CA ARG A 31 23.27 21.80 -13.64
C ARG A 31 24.53 22.35 -12.96
N ALA A 32 25.65 21.67 -13.19
CA ALA A 32 26.94 22.13 -12.70
C ALA A 32 27.17 23.61 -13.05
N PRO A 33 27.71 24.43 -12.11
CA PRO A 33 28.11 25.80 -12.42
C PRO A 33 29.01 25.81 -13.67
N GLU A 34 28.81 26.75 -14.59
CA GLU A 34 29.64 26.83 -15.81
C GLU A 34 31.13 27.02 -15.48
N GLU A 35 31.43 27.56 -14.31
CA GLU A 35 32.77 27.81 -13.79
C GLU A 35 33.42 26.58 -13.13
N ALA A 36 32.62 25.54 -12.80
CA ALA A 36 33.12 24.34 -12.15
C ALA A 36 33.62 23.31 -13.17
N ALA A 37 34.86 22.84 -13.00
CA ALA A 37 35.43 21.81 -13.86
C ALA A 37 34.77 20.45 -13.58
N TYR A 38 34.11 19.86 -14.58
CA TYR A 38 33.52 18.53 -14.48
C TYR A 38 34.42 17.48 -15.14
N ARG A 39 34.85 16.46 -14.38
CA ARG A 39 35.73 15.41 -14.91
C ARG A 39 35.52 14.07 -14.18
N PRO A 40 35.85 12.93 -14.82
CA PRO A 40 35.80 11.64 -14.16
C PRO A 40 36.88 11.52 -13.07
N TYR A 41 36.57 10.77 -12.02
CA TYR A 41 37.51 10.43 -10.96
C TYR A 41 38.60 9.49 -11.48
N VAL A 42 39.85 9.83 -11.15
CA VAL A 42 41.03 8.99 -11.41
C VAL A 42 41.70 8.69 -10.07
N PRO A 43 41.85 7.41 -9.69
CA PRO A 43 42.47 7.04 -8.41
C PRO A 43 43.89 7.59 -8.24
N GLY A 44 44.20 8.06 -7.03
CA GLY A 44 45.49 8.63 -6.68
C GLY A 44 45.69 10.08 -7.12
N GLU A 45 44.67 10.72 -7.69
CA GLU A 45 44.70 12.15 -8.00
C GLU A 45 44.47 12.97 -6.74
N LYS A 46 45.33 13.97 -6.50
CA LYS A 46 45.15 14.86 -5.35
C LYS A 46 43.91 15.74 -5.55
N MET A 47 43.00 15.69 -4.59
CA MET A 47 41.79 16.51 -4.57
C MET A 47 42.02 17.81 -3.80
N ASP A 48 41.54 18.92 -4.36
CA ASP A 48 41.57 20.24 -3.72
C ASP A 48 40.34 20.46 -2.82
N SER A 49 40.38 21.45 -1.93
CA SER A 49 39.31 21.73 -0.97
C SER A 49 37.96 22.12 -1.61
N GLY A 50 37.97 22.68 -2.82
CA GLY A 50 36.75 22.99 -3.61
C GLY A 50 36.22 21.81 -4.43
N THR A 51 36.72 20.59 -4.18
CA THR A 51 36.32 19.39 -4.92
C THR A 51 35.08 18.73 -4.30
N VAL A 52 34.07 18.46 -5.13
CA VAL A 52 32.90 17.65 -4.76
C VAL A 52 32.96 16.33 -5.50
N VAL A 53 32.97 15.23 -4.75
CA VAL A 53 32.84 13.88 -5.32
C VAL A 53 31.36 13.58 -5.54
N VAL A 54 31.01 13.16 -6.75
CA VAL A 54 29.63 12.84 -7.13
C VAL A 54 29.56 11.42 -7.67
N ALA A 55 28.54 10.69 -7.24
CA ALA A 55 28.28 9.35 -7.74
C ALA A 55 26.79 9.06 -7.82
N PHE A 56 26.40 8.26 -8.82
CA PHE A 56 25.05 7.73 -8.92
C PHE A 56 25.03 6.25 -8.51
N LEU A 57 24.54 5.99 -7.31
CA LEU A 57 24.39 4.66 -6.72
C LEU A 57 22.99 4.12 -7.00
N GLY A 58 22.83 2.82 -7.23
CA GLY A 58 21.50 2.26 -7.44
C GLY A 58 21.47 0.84 -8.02
N PRO A 59 20.27 0.29 -8.22
CA PRO A 59 20.09 -1.11 -8.60
C PRO A 59 20.28 -1.41 -10.10
N ASN A 60 20.50 -0.38 -10.94
CA ASN A 60 20.63 -0.54 -12.39
C ASN A 60 22.10 -0.50 -12.78
N PRO A 61 22.74 -1.63 -13.07
CA PRO A 61 24.18 -1.67 -13.38
C PRO A 61 24.53 -0.96 -14.70
N ALA A 62 23.55 -0.64 -15.56
CA ALA A 62 23.80 0.09 -16.80
C ALA A 62 24.06 1.59 -16.58
N THR A 63 23.59 2.15 -15.46
CA THR A 63 23.66 3.60 -15.19
C THR A 63 24.15 3.93 -13.79
N HIS A 64 24.11 2.97 -12.88
CA HIS A 64 24.47 3.13 -11.48
C HIS A 64 25.67 2.27 -11.12
N ILE A 65 26.39 2.70 -10.09
CA ILE A 65 27.51 1.96 -9.51
C ILE A 65 27.17 1.47 -8.10
N ASP A 66 27.95 0.53 -7.59
CA ASP A 66 27.83 0.05 -6.22
C ASP A 66 28.48 1.03 -5.23
N ALA A 67 28.02 1.00 -3.97
CA ALA A 67 28.56 1.87 -2.92
C ALA A 67 30.08 1.68 -2.72
N ALA A 68 30.55 0.42 -2.78
CA ALA A 68 31.96 0.08 -2.63
C ALA A 68 32.86 0.70 -3.73
N THR A 69 32.31 0.95 -4.93
CA THR A 69 33.04 1.59 -6.03
C THR A 69 33.39 3.06 -5.71
N VAL A 70 32.61 3.70 -4.84
CA VAL A 70 32.80 5.10 -4.45
C VAL A 70 33.80 5.25 -3.29
N ALA A 71 34.04 4.18 -2.53
CA ALA A 71 34.88 4.20 -1.34
C ALA A 71 36.29 4.79 -1.56
N PRO A 72 37.04 4.47 -2.65
CA PRO A 72 38.36 5.06 -2.88
C PRO A 72 38.30 6.58 -3.03
N ALA A 73 37.33 7.10 -3.79
CA ALA A 73 37.18 8.54 -3.99
C ALA A 73 36.85 9.27 -2.67
N LEU A 74 36.03 8.66 -1.82
CA LEU A 74 35.70 9.22 -0.50
C LEU A 74 36.91 9.23 0.44
N GLN A 75 37.77 8.22 0.38
CA GLN A 75 38.99 8.13 1.18
C GLN A 75 40.08 9.12 0.74
N GLU A 76 40.03 9.58 -0.52
CA GLU A 76 40.95 10.57 -1.08
C GLU A 76 40.49 12.02 -0.87
N LEU A 77 39.21 12.25 -0.51
CA LEU A 77 38.69 13.59 -0.20
C LEU A 77 39.54 14.29 0.88
N PRO A 78 39.90 15.58 0.74
CA PRO A 78 40.52 16.31 1.85
C PRO A 78 39.56 16.42 3.04
N LEU A 79 40.07 16.70 4.23
CA LEU A 79 39.21 17.06 5.37
C LEU A 79 38.36 18.28 5.01
N GLY A 80 37.06 18.21 5.29
CA GLY A 80 36.06 19.19 4.85
C GLY A 80 35.58 19.01 3.41
N GLY A 81 36.24 18.16 2.62
CA GLY A 81 35.84 17.78 1.28
C GLY A 81 34.45 17.14 1.27
N ARG A 82 33.70 17.37 0.20
CA ARG A 82 32.26 17.09 0.14
C ARG A 82 31.95 15.97 -0.85
N ALA A 83 30.93 15.18 -0.54
CA ALA A 83 30.39 14.17 -1.42
C ALA A 83 28.89 14.37 -1.62
N LEU A 84 28.43 14.17 -2.85
CA LEU A 84 27.03 14.12 -3.25
C LEU A 84 26.73 12.76 -3.87
N LEU A 85 26.02 11.90 -3.14
CA LEU A 85 25.62 10.59 -3.63
C LEU A 85 24.15 10.63 -4.05
N LEU A 86 23.88 10.42 -5.33
CA LEU A 86 22.53 10.23 -5.83
C LEU A 86 22.15 8.76 -5.68
N LEU A 87 20.98 8.47 -5.14
CA LEU A 87 20.50 7.12 -4.88
C LEU A 87 19.32 6.80 -5.78
N GLY A 88 19.46 5.77 -6.60
CA GLY A 88 18.46 5.30 -7.56
C GLY A 88 17.49 4.26 -7.00
N TRP A 89 17.59 3.92 -5.71
CA TRP A 89 16.57 3.08 -5.05
C TRP A 89 15.39 3.92 -4.60
N PRO A 90 14.15 3.41 -4.71
CA PRO A 90 13.03 3.97 -3.98
C PRO A 90 13.37 4.10 -2.49
N VAL A 91 12.95 5.19 -1.85
CA VAL A 91 13.24 5.45 -0.42
C VAL A 91 12.84 4.27 0.47
N ALA A 92 11.74 3.56 0.13
CA ALA A 92 11.26 2.42 0.89
C ALA A 92 12.18 1.19 0.84
N ASP A 93 12.99 1.05 -0.22
CA ASP A 93 13.84 -0.10 -0.49
C ASP A 93 15.33 0.27 -0.41
N LEU A 94 15.65 1.41 0.19
CA LEU A 94 16.99 1.95 0.21
C LEU A 94 17.92 1.08 1.08
N PRO A 95 19.00 0.50 0.51
CA PRO A 95 19.99 -0.26 1.27
C PRO A 95 20.94 0.70 2.03
N TYR A 96 20.39 1.52 2.93
CA TYR A 96 21.11 2.62 3.55
C TYR A 96 22.32 2.17 4.38
N HIS A 97 22.27 0.96 4.97
CA HIS A 97 23.39 0.43 5.74
C HIS A 97 24.66 0.28 4.90
N GLY A 98 24.57 -0.23 3.67
CA GLY A 98 25.73 -0.41 2.81
C GLY A 98 26.34 0.93 2.36
N VAL A 99 25.50 1.92 2.02
CA VAL A 99 25.97 3.27 1.69
C VAL A 99 26.62 3.94 2.90
N LEU A 100 26.00 3.78 4.08
CA LEU A 100 26.48 4.35 5.32
C LEU A 100 27.80 3.70 5.77
N ASP A 101 27.97 2.38 5.59
CA ASP A 101 29.20 1.67 5.90
C ASP A 101 30.39 2.26 5.14
N GLU A 102 30.23 2.50 3.83
CA GLU A 102 31.31 3.08 3.01
C GLU A 102 31.63 4.53 3.39
N LEU A 103 30.61 5.33 3.71
CA LEU A 103 30.80 6.69 4.22
C LEU A 103 31.57 6.69 5.54
N ILE A 104 31.20 5.83 6.48
CA ILE A 104 31.86 5.70 7.78
C ILE A 104 33.31 5.24 7.61
N ASN A 105 33.54 4.25 6.75
CA ASN A 105 34.89 3.73 6.47
C ASN A 105 35.80 4.82 5.88
N ALA A 106 35.24 5.75 5.12
CA ALA A 106 35.95 6.91 4.58
C ALA A 106 36.08 8.09 5.57
N GLY A 107 35.52 7.99 6.78
CA GLY A 107 35.49 9.10 7.75
C GLY A 107 34.57 10.24 7.32
N CYS A 108 33.52 9.92 6.56
CA CYS A 108 32.54 10.88 6.07
C CYS A 108 31.30 10.93 6.98
N GLN A 109 30.95 12.13 7.41
CA GLN A 109 29.69 12.41 8.10
C GLN A 109 28.58 12.67 7.10
N VAL A 110 27.46 11.98 7.27
CA VAL A 110 26.20 12.32 6.58
C VAL A 110 25.65 13.60 7.17
N LEU A 111 25.54 14.63 6.34
CA LEU A 111 25.06 15.94 6.75
C LEU A 111 23.56 16.06 6.52
N GLN A 112 23.12 15.55 5.37
CA GLN A 112 21.73 15.63 4.97
C GLN A 112 21.39 14.51 4.00
N VAL A 113 20.16 14.03 4.11
CA VAL A 113 19.57 13.09 3.17
C VAL A 113 18.28 13.72 2.66
N ILE A 114 18.21 13.95 1.35
CA ILE A 114 17.19 14.77 0.72
C ILE A 114 16.35 13.89 -0.21
N PRO A 115 15.03 13.75 0.04
CA PRO A 115 14.14 13.11 -0.92
C PRO A 115 14.01 13.99 -2.16
N LEU A 116 14.13 13.37 -3.34
CA LEU A 116 14.02 14.06 -4.61
C LEU A 116 12.62 13.87 -5.19
N ASP A 117 11.98 15.00 -5.54
CA ASP A 117 10.66 14.97 -6.16
C ASP A 117 10.82 14.68 -7.66
N ASN A 118 9.91 13.88 -8.23
CA ASN A 118 9.87 13.48 -9.65
C ASN A 118 10.88 12.39 -10.10
N ALA A 119 11.23 11.47 -9.22
CA ALA A 119 11.93 10.25 -9.62
C ALA A 119 11.00 9.30 -10.40
N VAL A 120 10.87 9.54 -11.71
CA VAL A 120 10.20 8.64 -12.65
C VAL A 120 11.27 7.86 -13.42
N GLY A 121 11.20 6.53 -13.37
CA GLY A 121 12.15 5.62 -14.05
C GLY A 121 13.47 5.45 -13.29
N HIS A 122 14.58 5.29 -14.02
CA HIS A 122 15.94 5.07 -13.48
C HIS A 122 16.61 6.37 -12.98
N ARG A 123 15.86 7.26 -12.34
CA ARG A 123 16.34 8.56 -11.85
C ARG A 123 16.61 8.51 -10.35
N ALA A 124 17.38 9.48 -9.84
CA ALA A 124 17.67 9.58 -8.42
C ALA A 124 16.39 9.86 -7.62
N HIS A 125 16.12 9.03 -6.61
CA HIS A 125 15.02 9.17 -5.66
C HIS A 125 15.42 9.92 -4.40
N CYS A 126 16.72 9.91 -4.08
CA CYS A 126 17.27 10.53 -2.89
C CYS A 126 18.68 11.03 -3.19
N ALA A 127 19.11 12.09 -2.50
CA ALA A 127 20.48 12.58 -2.50
C ALA A 127 21.05 12.57 -1.08
N VAL A 128 22.29 12.12 -0.94
CA VAL A 128 23.05 12.14 0.33
C VAL A 128 24.15 13.16 0.18
N LEU A 129 24.16 14.13 1.08
CA LEU A 129 25.26 15.08 1.24
C LEU A 129 26.12 14.60 2.40
N ALA A 130 27.40 14.41 2.14
CA ALA A 130 28.36 14.02 3.16
C ALA A 130 29.62 14.91 3.09
N ALA A 131 30.35 14.97 4.20
CA ALA A 131 31.65 15.60 4.27
C ALA A 131 32.65 14.71 4.99
N ARG A 132 33.90 14.68 4.52
CA ARG A 132 34.98 14.06 5.27
C ARG A 132 35.32 14.89 6.49
N VAL A 133 35.36 14.28 7.66
CA VAL A 133 35.59 14.97 8.92
C VAL A 133 36.60 14.24 9.81
N ASP A 134 37.35 15.00 10.59
CA ASP A 134 38.24 14.51 11.65
C ASP A 134 37.58 14.53 13.04
N ARG A 135 36.51 15.32 13.18
CA ARG A 135 35.61 15.41 14.34
C ARG A 135 34.20 15.66 13.85
N LEU A 136 33.18 15.23 14.60
CA LEU A 136 31.80 15.51 14.22
C LEU A 136 31.61 17.01 13.94
N ALA A 137 31.22 17.32 12.70
CA ALA A 137 30.66 18.61 12.39
C ALA A 137 29.34 18.76 13.16
N PRO A 138 29.02 19.96 13.64
CA PRO A 138 27.81 20.15 14.41
C PRO A 138 26.59 19.73 13.61
N LEU A 139 25.78 18.85 14.18
CA LEU A 139 24.57 18.37 13.53
C LEU A 139 23.59 19.53 13.44
N ARG A 140 23.17 19.89 12.23
CA ARG A 140 22.06 20.80 12.01
C ARG A 140 20.80 19.99 11.70
N PRO A 141 19.92 19.75 12.68
CA PRO A 141 18.61 19.18 12.37
C PRO A 141 17.84 20.12 11.44
N TYR A 142 17.12 19.58 10.46
CA TYR A 142 16.36 20.35 9.46
C TYR A 142 15.33 21.34 10.05
N LEU A 143 15.04 21.24 11.35
CA LEU A 143 14.05 22.03 12.07
C LEU A 143 14.64 22.91 13.19
N ALA A 144 15.96 22.89 13.43
CA ALA A 144 16.58 23.69 14.49
C ALA A 144 17.90 24.31 14.02
N ASP A 145 18.04 25.62 14.22
CA ASP A 145 19.24 26.38 13.86
C ASP A 145 20.42 26.18 14.82
N GLU A 146 20.17 25.60 16.00
CA GLU A 146 21.20 25.39 17.02
C GLU A 146 22.00 24.10 16.78
N PRO A 147 23.34 24.21 16.63
CA PRO A 147 24.21 23.06 16.46
C PRO A 147 24.34 22.24 17.75
N VAL A 148 24.19 20.91 17.65
CA VAL A 148 24.49 19.99 18.76
C VAL A 148 26.00 19.73 18.81
N VAL A 149 26.66 20.12 19.91
CA VAL A 149 28.08 19.84 20.19
C VAL A 149 28.18 18.68 21.17
N VAL A 150 29.00 17.68 20.86
CA VAL A 150 29.26 16.54 21.75
C VAL A 150 30.62 16.77 22.42
N ASP A 151 30.61 17.24 23.68
CA ASP A 151 31.82 17.40 24.51
C ASP A 151 31.95 16.24 25.51
N GLY A 152 33.14 15.63 25.60
CA GLY A 152 33.50 14.55 26.54
C GLY A 152 34.62 13.64 26.01
N ASP A 153 35.11 12.68 26.83
CA ASP A 153 35.93 11.55 26.37
C ASP A 153 35.13 10.79 25.30
N ALA A 154 35.32 11.21 24.04
CA ALA A 154 34.36 10.90 22.99
C ALA A 154 34.40 9.41 22.66
N PRO A 155 33.24 8.76 22.47
CA PRO A 155 33.23 7.46 21.81
C PRO A 155 33.95 7.55 20.45
N ASP A 156 34.53 6.43 20.01
CA ASP A 156 35.22 6.31 18.72
C ASP A 156 34.45 7.07 17.62
N LEU A 157 35.14 7.94 16.88
CA LEU A 157 34.57 8.77 15.80
C LEU A 157 33.70 7.92 14.87
N ARG A 158 34.11 6.68 14.61
CA ARG A 158 33.36 5.74 13.79
C ARG A 158 31.95 5.44 14.35
N ALA A 159 31.84 5.25 15.66
CA ALA A 159 30.56 5.02 16.33
C ALA A 159 29.68 6.28 16.29
N LEU A 160 30.27 7.46 16.42
CA LEU A 160 29.58 8.74 16.29
C LEU A 160 29.04 8.96 14.87
N LEU A 161 29.86 8.71 13.84
CA LEU A 161 29.44 8.78 12.44
C LEU A 161 28.32 7.77 12.15
N ARG A 162 28.37 6.58 12.76
CA ARG A 162 27.31 5.58 12.65
C ARG A 162 25.99 6.07 13.22
N LEU A 163 25.98 6.48 14.49
CA LEU A 163 24.77 6.92 15.19
C LEU A 163 24.12 8.12 14.48
N THR A 164 24.94 9.08 14.04
CA THR A 164 24.46 10.28 13.35
C THR A 164 23.92 9.95 11.96
N GLY A 165 24.63 9.13 11.18
CA GLY A 165 24.17 8.67 9.88
C GLY A 165 22.85 7.89 9.98
N GLU A 166 22.74 6.94 10.90
CA GLU A 166 21.51 6.17 11.14
C GLU A 166 20.34 7.08 11.49
N LYS A 167 20.56 8.11 12.32
CA LYS A 167 19.53 9.09 12.69
C LYS A 167 19.03 9.86 11.47
N VAL A 168 19.94 10.38 10.63
CA VAL A 168 19.56 11.15 9.43
C VAL A 168 18.82 10.27 8.41
N PHE A 169 19.26 9.03 8.21
CA PHE A 169 18.55 8.08 7.34
C PHE A 169 17.18 7.67 7.91
N SER A 170 17.04 7.52 9.22
CA SER A 170 15.75 7.20 9.85
C SER A 170 14.74 8.32 9.67
N ASP A 171 15.17 9.58 9.80
CA ASP A 171 14.29 10.74 9.59
C ASP A 171 13.73 10.82 8.16
N LEU A 172 14.48 10.31 7.16
CA LEU A 172 14.01 10.19 5.78
C LEU A 172 12.86 9.18 5.65
N LEU A 173 12.93 8.06 6.39
CA LEU A 173 11.97 6.96 6.31
C LEU A 173 10.66 7.27 7.06
N ASP A 174 10.72 8.06 8.12
CA ASP A 174 9.57 8.34 8.99
C ASP A 174 8.38 8.97 8.27
N ARG A 175 8.61 9.94 7.37
CA ARG A 175 7.52 10.64 6.67
C ARG A 175 6.80 9.76 5.63
N PRO A 176 7.51 9.08 4.70
CA PRO A 176 6.89 8.13 3.78
C PRO A 176 6.16 7.00 4.51
N LEU A 177 6.72 6.49 5.61
CA LEU A 177 6.08 5.44 6.40
C LEU A 177 4.80 5.93 7.08
N ARG A 178 4.79 7.13 7.67
CA ARG A 178 3.57 7.76 8.22
C ARG A 178 2.50 7.96 7.15
N ARG A 179 2.89 8.34 5.93
CA ARG A 179 1.95 8.49 4.82
C ARG A 179 1.36 7.14 4.39
N LYS A 180 2.19 6.11 4.22
CA LYS A 180 1.72 4.75 3.90
C LYS A 180 0.81 4.18 5.00
N LEU A 181 1.10 4.50 6.25
CA LEU A 181 0.25 4.14 7.39
C LEU A 181 -1.11 4.81 7.28
N ALA A 182 -1.17 6.13 7.06
CA ALA A 182 -2.43 6.84 6.86
C ALA A 182 -3.22 6.29 5.65
N GLU A 183 -2.57 6.04 4.52
CA GLU A 183 -3.20 5.45 3.33
C GLU A 183 -3.69 4.01 3.57
N ALA A 184 -3.08 3.27 4.51
CA ALA A 184 -3.56 1.95 4.91
C ALA A 184 -4.74 2.05 5.88
N GLU A 185 -4.70 2.99 6.82
CA GLU A 185 -5.81 3.27 7.75
C GLU A 185 -7.07 3.71 7.00
N ASP A 186 -6.93 4.60 6.01
CA ASP A 186 -8.05 5.03 5.15
C ASP A 186 -8.69 3.85 4.42
N ARG A 187 -7.88 2.97 3.82
CA ARG A 187 -8.36 1.75 3.13
C ARG A 187 -9.07 0.78 4.06
N VAL A 188 -8.60 0.63 5.29
CA VAL A 188 -9.27 -0.20 6.30
C VAL A 188 -10.63 0.40 6.67
N SER A 189 -10.70 1.72 6.86
CA SER A 189 -11.96 2.41 7.13
C SER A 189 -12.97 2.24 6.00
N GLU A 190 -12.54 2.38 4.74
CA GLU A 190 -13.39 2.14 3.56
C GLU A 190 -13.92 0.69 3.50
N GLN A 191 -13.07 -0.29 3.83
CA GLN A 191 -13.48 -1.69 3.88
C GLN A 191 -14.49 -1.96 4.99
N ASP A 192 -14.32 -1.37 6.17
CA ASP A 192 -15.27 -1.51 7.28
C ASP A 192 -16.64 -0.90 6.95
N GLU A 193 -16.67 0.24 6.25
CA GLU A 193 -17.93 0.83 5.76
C GLU A 193 -18.60 -0.07 4.72
N HIS A 194 -17.82 -0.64 3.81
CA HIS A 194 -18.33 -1.56 2.79
C HIS A 194 -18.89 -2.85 3.41
N ILE A 195 -18.21 -3.43 4.41
CA ILE A 195 -18.69 -4.60 5.16
C ILE A 195 -20.03 -4.28 5.85
N LYS A 196 -20.12 -3.15 6.55
CA LYS A 196 -21.38 -2.72 7.19
C LYS A 196 -22.52 -2.55 6.18
N GLN A 197 -22.23 -2.06 4.98
CA GLN A 197 -23.24 -1.93 3.93
C GLN A 197 -23.70 -3.29 3.41
N LEU A 198 -22.77 -4.22 3.16
CA LEU A 198 -23.08 -5.58 2.74
C LEU A 198 -23.89 -6.33 3.80
N GLU A 199 -23.59 -6.16 5.08
CA GLU A 199 -24.36 -6.74 6.19
C GLU A 199 -25.81 -6.24 6.19
N LYS A 200 -26.03 -4.93 5.98
CA LYS A 200 -27.37 -4.36 5.87
C LYS A 200 -28.13 -4.92 4.66
N ASP A 201 -27.45 -5.04 3.52
CA ASP A 201 -28.05 -5.56 2.30
C ASP A 201 -28.41 -7.05 2.42
N LEU A 202 -27.55 -7.84 3.08
CA LEU A 202 -27.84 -9.23 3.41
C LEU A 202 -29.06 -9.34 4.35
N ALA A 203 -29.11 -8.55 5.43
CA ALA A 203 -30.26 -8.55 6.32
C ALA A 203 -31.57 -8.15 5.60
N ALA A 204 -31.51 -7.19 4.67
CA ALA A 204 -32.66 -6.79 3.85
C ALA A 204 -33.11 -7.90 2.89
N ARG A 205 -32.16 -8.64 2.29
CA ARG A 205 -32.44 -9.79 1.44
C ARG A 205 -33.06 -10.93 2.24
N ASP A 206 -32.51 -11.26 3.40
CA ASP A 206 -33.04 -12.31 4.28
C ASP A 206 -34.47 -11.99 4.74
N ALA A 207 -34.75 -10.73 5.10
CA ALA A 207 -36.10 -10.29 5.43
C ALA A 207 -37.07 -10.42 4.24
N THR A 208 -36.58 -10.22 3.01
CA THR A 208 -37.37 -10.38 1.79
C THR A 208 -37.65 -11.85 1.49
N ILE A 209 -36.65 -12.71 1.65
CA ILE A 209 -36.78 -14.17 1.50
C ILE A 209 -37.78 -14.70 2.52
N ALA A 210 -37.67 -14.33 3.80
CA ALA A 210 -38.62 -14.73 4.84
C ALA A 210 -40.07 -14.31 4.51
N LYS A 211 -40.27 -13.10 3.97
CA LYS A 211 -41.60 -12.64 3.50
C LYS A 211 -42.10 -13.45 2.30
N ALA A 212 -41.23 -13.84 1.38
CA ALA A 212 -41.60 -14.67 0.24
C ALA A 212 -41.97 -16.10 0.69
N GLU A 213 -41.19 -16.70 1.58
CA GLU A 213 -41.43 -18.02 2.14
C GLU A 213 -42.77 -18.11 2.89
N THR A 214 -43.07 -17.11 3.73
CA THR A 214 -44.35 -17.04 4.45
C THR A 214 -45.54 -16.91 3.50
N ARG A 215 -45.43 -16.10 2.44
CA ARG A 215 -46.46 -16.01 1.39
C ARG A 215 -46.65 -17.33 0.66
N LEU A 216 -45.55 -18.01 0.33
CA LEU A 216 -45.57 -19.30 -0.36
C LEU A 216 -46.22 -20.38 0.52
N ALA A 217 -45.89 -20.42 1.81
CA ALA A 217 -46.52 -21.31 2.78
C ALA A 217 -48.03 -21.06 2.90
N ARG A 218 -48.46 -19.79 2.96
CA ARG A 218 -49.89 -19.44 2.97
C ARG A 218 -50.60 -19.89 1.69
N ALA A 219 -50.04 -19.58 0.52
CA ALA A 219 -50.60 -19.98 -0.76
C ALA A 219 -50.73 -21.51 -0.89
N ARG A 220 -49.72 -22.27 -0.44
CA ARG A 220 -49.78 -23.74 -0.40
C ARG A 220 -50.90 -24.24 0.50
N ASN A 221 -51.09 -23.63 1.68
CA ASN A 221 -52.17 -23.98 2.59
C ASN A 221 -53.55 -23.69 1.98
N ASP A 222 -53.72 -22.54 1.35
CA ASP A 222 -54.97 -22.16 0.69
C ASP A 222 -55.30 -23.09 -0.49
N ILE A 223 -54.31 -23.47 -1.29
CA ILE A 223 -54.46 -24.51 -2.34
C ILE A 223 -54.90 -25.84 -1.72
N ALA A 224 -54.26 -26.28 -0.63
CA ALA A 224 -54.62 -27.52 0.05
C ALA A 224 -56.07 -27.48 0.58
N LYS A 225 -56.51 -26.35 1.14
CA LYS A 225 -57.90 -26.13 1.58
C LYS A 225 -58.88 -26.15 0.40
N LEU A 226 -58.57 -25.47 -0.69
CA LEU A 226 -59.39 -25.48 -1.90
C LEU A 226 -59.51 -26.89 -2.48
N GLN A 227 -58.41 -27.64 -2.55
CA GLN A 227 -58.40 -29.03 -2.99
C GLN A 227 -59.19 -29.97 -2.06
N ALA A 228 -59.24 -29.66 -0.76
CA ALA A 228 -60.05 -30.39 0.21
C ALA A 228 -61.56 -30.05 0.13
N SER A 229 -61.92 -28.91 -0.46
CA SER A 229 -63.31 -28.47 -0.61
C SER A 229 -64.14 -29.44 -1.45
N THR A 230 -65.37 -29.67 -1.01
CA THR A 230 -66.35 -30.53 -1.69
C THR A 230 -66.66 -30.02 -3.09
N THR A 231 -66.74 -28.70 -3.28
CA THR A 231 -67.01 -28.09 -4.59
C THR A 231 -65.88 -28.36 -5.59
N PHE A 232 -64.61 -28.29 -5.15
CA PHE A 232 -63.47 -28.61 -6.01
C PHE A 232 -63.45 -30.09 -6.38
N ARG A 233 -63.70 -30.99 -5.41
CA ARG A 233 -63.78 -32.45 -5.66
C ARG A 233 -64.91 -32.82 -6.61
N VAL A 234 -66.07 -32.19 -6.50
CA VAL A 234 -67.19 -32.39 -7.42
C VAL A 234 -66.82 -31.88 -8.82
N GLY A 235 -66.27 -30.66 -8.92
CA GLY A 235 -65.81 -30.10 -10.19
C GLY A 235 -64.77 -30.96 -10.91
N THR A 236 -63.75 -31.47 -10.18
CA THR A 236 -62.73 -32.34 -10.78
C THR A 236 -63.32 -33.68 -11.24
N THR A 237 -64.26 -34.27 -10.50
CA THR A 237 -64.96 -35.49 -10.95
C THR A 237 -65.79 -35.29 -12.20
N ILE A 238 -66.47 -34.13 -12.35
CA ILE A 238 -67.23 -33.79 -13.56
C ILE A 238 -66.30 -33.60 -14.76
N VAL A 239 -65.20 -32.85 -14.60
CA VAL A 239 -64.23 -32.61 -15.68
C VAL A 239 -63.50 -33.88 -16.10
N GLN A 240 -63.12 -34.75 -15.14
CA GLN A 240 -62.50 -36.04 -15.46
C GLN A 240 -63.48 -36.99 -16.16
N GLY A 241 -64.76 -36.98 -15.77
CA GLY A 241 -65.83 -37.70 -16.47
C GLY A 241 -66.02 -37.22 -17.91
N ALA A 242 -66.00 -35.91 -18.13
CA ALA A 242 -66.12 -35.31 -19.46
C ALA A 242 -64.91 -35.59 -20.36
N ARG A 243 -63.69 -35.63 -19.81
CA ARG A 243 -62.45 -35.94 -20.57
C ARG A 243 -62.26 -37.43 -20.89
N ARG A 244 -62.97 -38.34 -20.20
CA ARG A 244 -62.87 -39.80 -20.40
C ARG A 244 -64.25 -40.47 -20.38
N PRO A 245 -65.08 -40.26 -21.41
CA PRO A 245 -66.48 -40.68 -21.42
C PRO A 245 -66.66 -42.20 -21.28
N GLY A 246 -65.75 -43.02 -21.82
CA GLY A 246 -65.81 -44.48 -21.75
C GLY A 246 -65.62 -45.11 -20.36
N LYS A 247 -65.10 -44.37 -19.37
CA LYS A 247 -64.98 -44.82 -17.95
C LYS A 247 -65.95 -44.12 -17.01
N ALA A 248 -66.73 -43.16 -17.50
CA ALA A 248 -67.62 -42.33 -16.70
C ALA A 248 -68.89 -43.07 -16.23
N ILE A 249 -69.39 -44.03 -17.02
CA ILE A 249 -70.61 -44.80 -16.72
C ILE A 249 -70.49 -45.64 -15.42
N VAL A 250 -69.29 -46.02 -15.01
CA VAL A 250 -69.06 -46.87 -13.81
C VAL A 250 -68.48 -46.10 -12.62
N SER A 251 -67.89 -44.92 -12.82
CA SER A 251 -67.14 -44.19 -11.77
C SER A 251 -67.87 -43.01 -11.15
N VAL A 252 -68.86 -42.43 -11.84
CA VAL A 252 -69.67 -41.31 -11.34
C VAL A 252 -70.53 -41.65 -10.09
N PRO A 253 -70.95 -42.92 -9.80
CA PRO A 253 -71.74 -43.20 -8.59
C PRO A 253 -70.93 -43.24 -7.28
N VAL A 254 -69.69 -43.73 -7.28
CA VAL A 254 -68.98 -44.04 -6.03
C VAL A 254 -68.46 -42.78 -5.32
N GLY A 255 -67.99 -41.78 -6.08
CA GLY A 255 -67.48 -40.52 -5.55
C GLY A 255 -68.56 -39.67 -4.89
N LEU A 256 -69.75 -39.58 -5.51
CA LEU A 256 -70.90 -38.83 -5.00
C LEU A 256 -71.54 -39.50 -3.79
N VAL A 257 -71.65 -40.84 -3.78
CA VAL A 257 -72.21 -41.61 -2.65
C VAL A 257 -71.36 -41.46 -1.37
N ARG A 258 -70.03 -41.38 -1.48
CA ARG A 258 -69.14 -41.21 -0.30
C ARG A 258 -69.26 -39.81 0.32
N ILE A 259 -69.51 -38.78 -0.50
CA ILE A 259 -69.75 -37.41 -0.04
C ILE A 259 -71.12 -37.29 0.63
N TRP A 260 -72.15 -37.92 0.06
CA TRP A 260 -73.49 -37.96 0.62
C TRP A 260 -73.55 -38.68 1.97
N ARG A 261 -72.85 -39.82 2.12
CA ARG A 261 -72.82 -40.61 3.37
C ARG A 261 -72.10 -39.89 4.53
N LYS A 262 -71.14 -38.99 4.27
CA LYS A 262 -70.45 -38.20 5.32
C LYS A 262 -71.28 -37.04 5.87
N ARG A 263 -72.25 -36.53 5.10
CA ARG A 263 -73.12 -35.41 5.51
C ARG A 263 -74.22 -35.85 6.48
N GLY A 264 -74.51 -37.15 6.59
CA GLY A 264 -75.50 -37.71 7.52
C GLY A 264 -75.02 -37.92 8.96
N VAL A 265 -73.71 -37.79 9.24
CA VAL A 265 -73.14 -38.10 10.58
C VAL A 265 -72.94 -36.86 11.46
N THR A 266 -73.05 -35.64 10.91
CA THR A 266 -72.81 -34.38 11.64
C THR A 266 -74.09 -33.65 12.08
N GLY A 267 -75.27 -34.27 11.93
CA GLY A 267 -76.57 -33.69 12.28
C GLY A 267 -77.18 -34.15 13.62
N GLY A 268 -76.40 -34.75 14.52
CA GLY A 268 -76.91 -35.37 15.74
C GLY A 268 -76.06 -35.16 16.98
N THR A 269 -75.86 -33.90 17.39
CA THR A 269 -75.49 -33.57 18.77
C THR A 269 -76.10 -32.23 19.17
N THR A 270 -77.39 -32.28 19.53
CA THR A 270 -78.08 -31.36 20.45
C THR A 270 -78.33 -32.21 21.71
N ASP A 271 -77.63 -31.94 22.82
CA ASP A 271 -78.10 -31.07 23.92
C ASP A 271 -79.48 -31.48 24.46
N ARG A 272 -79.53 -32.11 25.67
CA ARG A 272 -80.31 -31.70 26.88
C ARG A 272 -80.38 -32.79 28.00
N PRO A 273 -80.89 -32.49 29.22
CA PRO A 273 -80.24 -32.85 30.50
C PRO A 273 -81.01 -33.90 31.33
N ALA A 274 -80.38 -34.36 32.42
CA ALA A 274 -81.00 -34.75 33.69
C ALA A 274 -79.93 -34.72 34.79
#